data_AF-A0A7W1GAR4-F1
#
_entry.id   AF-A0A7W1GAR4-F1
#
_cell.length_a   1.000
_cell.length_b   1.000
_cell.length_c   1.000
_cell.angle_alpha   90.00
_cell.angle_beta   90.00
_cell.angle_gamma   90.00
#
_symmetry.space_group_name_H-M   'P 1'
#
loop_
_entity.id
_entity.type
_entity.pdbx_description
1 polymer ?
#
loop_
_entity_poly.entity_id
_entity_poly.type
_entity_poly.pdbx_seq_one_letter_code
_entity_poly.pdbx_strand_id
1 'polypeptide(L)'
;MGNHFEPAWDENGAAMDWSTQLSRVDLWCEKARRTGRAVRDHDGTPFRHTYFYPAEQYHQPILDRMAELQAEGLGEVEIHLHHGVDKPDTASNLRRTLVDFRDVLASEHKCLSRRDGNDTPMYGFIHGNSALANSDGGRFCGVDSEMQILAETGCYADFTLPSSPNQSQMPKINAIYQCGAPLRERSPHRSGPNLQVGDTPTLPIIFTGPLVFDWRRRLHGLPVPRVEDGALAGNYPLTIERFLNWQGAEISVQGQPEWVFVKLYCHGFFPSDQDVTIGEPMRRFLGEVLEYADRSGQLKIHFATSREAFNIAMAAVDGRKGDPTLYRDYQLRSIMQSQPSRVSQMKVYSSSR
;
A
#
# COMPACT_ATOMS: atom_id res chain seq x y z
N MET A 1 -1.75 4.83 2.85
CA MET A 1 -2.32 5.06 1.49
C MET A 1 -1.53 4.27 0.47
N GLY A 2 -2.20 3.55 -0.43
CA GLY A 2 -1.57 2.92 -1.59
C GLY A 2 -1.60 3.84 -2.80
N ASN A 3 -0.49 4.52 -3.07
CA ASN A 3 -0.35 5.37 -4.25
C ASN A 3 0.15 4.53 -5.42
N HIS A 4 -0.64 4.45 -6.49
CA HIS A 4 -0.20 3.95 -7.79
C HIS A 4 0.77 4.99 -8.36
N PHE A 5 2.06 4.83 -8.04
CA PHE A 5 3.07 5.88 -8.18
C PHE A 5 3.64 5.91 -9.59
N GLU A 6 2.87 6.49 -10.52
CA GLU A 6 3.12 6.40 -11.96
C GLU A 6 3.50 7.77 -12.55
N PRO A 7 4.76 8.22 -12.39
CA PRO A 7 5.18 9.52 -12.93
C PRO A 7 5.26 9.53 -14.46
N ALA A 8 5.24 8.37 -15.12
CA ALA A 8 5.33 8.27 -16.58
C ALA A 8 4.03 8.62 -17.30
N TRP A 9 2.86 8.38 -16.71
CA TRP A 9 1.59 8.53 -17.42
C TRP A 9 1.08 9.98 -17.36
N ASP A 10 0.56 10.45 -18.49
CA ASP A 10 -0.33 11.60 -18.54
C ASP A 10 -1.81 11.18 -18.35
N GLU A 11 -2.72 12.16 -18.35
CA GLU A 11 -4.16 11.92 -18.20
C GLU A 11 -4.79 11.10 -19.36
N ASN A 12 -4.07 10.96 -20.48
CA ASN A 12 -4.48 10.20 -21.65
C ASN A 12 -3.80 8.83 -21.74
N GLY A 13 -2.96 8.48 -20.76
CA GLY A 13 -2.18 7.24 -20.77
C GLY A 13 -1.02 7.26 -21.75
N ALA A 14 -0.51 8.43 -22.15
CA ALA A 14 0.74 8.54 -22.90
C ALA A 14 1.96 8.61 -21.96
N ALA A 15 3.05 7.96 -22.36
CA ALA A 15 4.30 7.99 -21.61
C ALA A 15 5.05 9.31 -21.83
N MET A 16 5.37 10.01 -20.74
CA MET A 16 6.20 11.21 -20.75
C MET A 16 7.69 10.87 -20.79
N ASP A 17 8.52 11.82 -21.26
CA ASP A 17 9.97 11.67 -21.23
C ASP A 17 10.54 11.68 -19.79
N TRP A 18 11.72 11.12 -19.60
CA TRP A 18 12.34 10.97 -18.27
C TRP A 18 12.59 12.30 -17.53
N SER A 19 12.87 13.39 -18.24
CA SER A 19 13.13 14.70 -17.62
C SER A 19 11.84 15.31 -17.05
N THR A 20 10.73 15.13 -17.76
CA THR A 20 9.40 15.51 -17.30
C THR A 20 8.98 14.66 -16.10
N GLN A 21 9.19 13.33 -16.15
CA GLN A 21 8.90 12.44 -15.03
C GLN A 21 9.68 12.83 -13.76
N LEU A 22 10.99 13.07 -13.90
CA LEU A 22 11.83 13.48 -12.78
C LEU A 22 11.37 14.81 -12.17
N SER A 23 11.02 15.80 -13.00
CA SER A 23 10.50 17.09 -12.53
C SER A 23 9.19 16.96 -11.75
N ARG A 24 8.30 16.05 -12.19
CA ARG A 24 7.06 15.74 -11.47
C ARG A 24 7.35 15.10 -10.11
N VAL A 25 8.33 14.21 -10.04
CA VAL A 25 8.75 13.55 -8.80
C VAL A 25 9.40 14.54 -7.85
N ASP A 26 10.24 15.45 -8.33
CA ASP A 26 10.84 16.51 -7.50
C ASP A 26 9.74 17.40 -6.86
N LEU A 27 8.72 17.77 -7.64
CA LEU A 27 7.55 18.50 -7.13
C LEU A 27 6.77 17.69 -6.08
N TRP A 28 6.59 16.38 -6.32
CA TRP A 28 5.97 15.49 -5.35
C TRP A 28 6.76 15.46 -4.04
N CYS A 29 8.09 15.30 -4.10
CA CYS A 29 8.97 15.30 -2.93
C CYS A 29 8.89 16.63 -2.17
N GLU A 30 8.83 17.77 -2.85
CA GLU A 30 8.62 19.08 -2.21
C GLU A 30 7.30 19.14 -1.43
N LYS A 31 6.20 18.73 -2.08
CA LYS A 31 4.86 18.69 -1.47
C LYS A 31 4.82 17.73 -0.29
N ALA A 32 5.39 16.53 -0.43
CA ALA A 32 5.45 15.54 0.64
C ALA A 32 6.19 16.07 1.87
N ARG A 33 7.35 16.70 1.68
CA ARG A 33 8.10 17.37 2.76
C ARG A 33 7.30 18.50 3.41
N ARG A 34 6.60 19.32 2.63
CA ARG A 34 5.75 20.41 3.15
C ARG A 34 4.60 19.86 3.99
N THR A 35 3.88 18.88 3.47
CA THR A 35 2.71 18.28 4.13
C THR A 35 3.10 17.48 5.36
N GLY A 36 4.14 16.64 5.27
CA GLY A 36 4.64 15.86 6.41
C GLY A 36 5.21 16.71 7.55
N ARG A 37 5.75 17.90 7.27
CA ARG A 37 6.12 18.87 8.32
C ARG A 37 4.90 19.46 9.04
N ALA A 38 3.82 19.69 8.31
CA ALA A 38 2.63 20.38 8.81
C ALA A 38 1.62 19.45 9.49
N VAL A 39 1.54 18.19 9.05
CA VAL A 39 0.54 17.22 9.49
C VAL A 39 1.23 16.00 10.05
N ARG A 40 0.98 15.76 11.33
CA ARG A 40 1.48 14.59 12.06
C ARG A 40 0.31 13.89 12.74
N ASP A 41 0.37 12.57 12.78
CA ASP A 41 -0.61 11.76 13.49
C ASP A 41 -0.46 11.87 15.03
N HIS A 42 -1.24 11.07 15.75
CA HIS A 42 -1.24 11.05 17.22
C HIS A 42 0.15 10.88 17.85
N ASP A 43 1.07 10.18 17.17
CA ASP A 43 2.39 9.82 17.68
C ASP A 43 3.50 10.71 17.11
N GLY A 44 3.12 11.78 16.41
CA GLY A 44 4.07 12.68 15.77
C GLY A 44 4.60 12.17 14.43
N THR A 45 4.00 11.14 13.84
CA THR A 45 4.41 10.57 12.56
C THR A 45 3.97 11.48 11.42
N PRO A 46 4.85 11.89 10.49
CA PRO A 46 4.44 12.71 9.37
C PRO A 46 3.45 11.95 8.48
N PHE A 47 2.53 12.69 7.85
CA PHE A 47 1.70 12.11 6.80
C PHE A 47 2.59 11.56 5.67
N ARG A 48 2.34 10.30 5.31
CA ARG A 48 3.19 9.52 4.41
C ARG A 48 2.39 8.51 3.61
N HIS A 49 2.90 8.17 2.44
CA HIS A 49 2.31 7.21 1.53
C HIS A 49 3.13 5.93 1.47
N THR A 50 2.54 4.89 0.91
CA THR A 50 3.31 3.85 0.23
C THR A 50 3.30 4.15 -1.25
N TYR A 51 4.49 4.23 -1.83
CA TYR A 51 4.73 4.48 -3.24
C TYR A 51 4.88 3.14 -3.95
N PHE A 52 3.78 2.61 -4.49
CA PHE A 52 3.82 1.40 -5.30
C PHE A 52 4.36 1.81 -6.68
N TYR A 53 5.64 1.56 -6.93
CA TYR A 53 6.35 2.03 -8.13
C TYR A 53 6.29 0.98 -9.26
N PRO A 54 5.88 1.35 -10.49
CA PRO A 54 5.78 0.44 -11.64
C PRO A 54 7.12 -0.16 -12.02
N ALA A 55 7.26 -1.48 -11.84
CA ALA A 55 8.48 -2.23 -12.17
C ALA A 55 8.91 -2.05 -13.63
N GLU A 56 7.94 -1.97 -14.55
CA GLU A 56 8.17 -1.80 -15.99
C GLU A 56 8.61 -0.37 -16.38
N GLN A 57 8.61 0.58 -15.44
CA GLN A 57 9.01 1.97 -15.64
C GLN A 57 10.25 2.33 -14.82
N TYR A 58 11.07 1.34 -14.44
CA TYR A 58 12.26 1.59 -13.65
C TYR A 58 13.20 2.59 -14.33
N HIS A 59 13.53 3.64 -13.59
CA HIS A 59 14.54 4.62 -13.96
C HIS A 59 15.29 5.05 -12.70
N GLN A 60 16.59 4.76 -12.64
CA GLN A 60 17.39 4.90 -11.42
C GLN A 60 17.28 6.30 -10.77
N PRO A 61 17.51 7.43 -11.49
CA PRO A 61 17.38 8.77 -10.91
C PRO A 61 16.01 9.07 -10.26
N ILE A 62 14.93 8.47 -10.76
CA ILE A 62 13.60 8.66 -10.18
C ILE A 62 13.50 7.87 -8.87
N LEU A 63 13.94 6.60 -8.87
CA LEU A 63 13.93 5.78 -7.66
C LEU A 63 14.86 6.33 -6.59
N ASP A 64 16.01 6.90 -6.95
CA ASP A 64 16.92 7.56 -6.01
C ASP A 64 16.18 8.67 -5.23
N ARG A 65 15.36 9.49 -5.90
CA ARG A 65 14.53 10.52 -5.25
C ARG A 65 13.49 9.93 -4.29
N MET A 66 12.92 8.78 -4.64
CA MET A 66 11.96 8.09 -3.78
C MET A 66 12.64 7.45 -2.57
N ALA A 67 13.83 6.90 -2.74
CA ALA A 67 14.65 6.36 -1.66
C ALA A 67 15.09 7.48 -0.70
N GLU A 68 15.50 8.64 -1.21
CA GLU A 68 15.78 9.84 -0.40
C GLU A 68 14.56 10.25 0.44
N LEU A 69 13.37 10.29 -0.17
CA LEU A 69 12.13 10.64 0.53
C LEU A 69 11.74 9.60 1.60
N GLN A 70 11.96 8.30 1.32
CA GLN A 70 11.79 7.24 2.31
C GLN A 70 12.79 7.35 3.46
N ALA A 71 14.06 7.72 3.19
CA ALA A 71 15.08 7.94 4.22
C ALA A 71 14.72 9.09 5.18
N GLU A 72 13.99 10.08 4.68
CA GLU A 72 13.42 11.17 5.48
C GLU A 72 12.18 10.75 6.29
N GLY A 73 11.72 9.50 6.16
CA GLY A 73 10.54 8.97 6.85
C GLY A 73 9.21 9.39 6.23
N LEU A 74 9.22 9.88 4.98
CA LEU A 74 8.04 10.45 4.31
C LEU A 74 7.32 9.46 3.39
N GLY A 75 7.60 8.17 3.51
CA GLY A 75 6.89 7.09 2.84
C GLY A 75 7.77 5.85 2.72
N GLU A 76 7.25 4.83 2.04
CA GLU A 76 8.02 3.64 1.67
C GLU A 76 7.71 3.23 0.23
N VAL A 77 8.74 2.77 -0.50
CA VAL A 77 8.61 2.26 -1.86
C VAL A 77 8.28 0.77 -1.83
N GLU A 78 7.28 0.37 -2.60
CA GLU A 78 6.82 -1.01 -2.78
C GLU A 78 6.57 -1.30 -4.27
N ILE A 79 6.18 -2.53 -4.61
CA ILE A 79 6.12 -2.97 -6.01
C ILE A 79 4.72 -2.80 -6.61
N HIS A 80 4.69 -2.13 -7.76
CA HIS A 80 3.55 -2.08 -8.67
C HIS A 80 3.94 -2.71 -10.00
N LEU A 81 2.99 -3.31 -10.72
CA LEU A 81 3.27 -3.84 -12.05
C LEU A 81 2.03 -3.80 -12.94
N HIS A 82 2.16 -3.18 -14.10
CA HIS A 82 1.25 -3.43 -15.22
C HIS A 82 1.80 -4.57 -16.07
N HIS A 83 0.98 -5.58 -16.30
CA HIS A 83 1.31 -6.68 -17.21
C HIS A 83 0.03 -7.21 -17.85
N GLY A 84 0.17 -7.95 -18.95
CA GLY A 84 -0.99 -8.54 -19.62
C GLY A 84 -1.89 -7.55 -20.39
N VAL A 85 -1.43 -6.32 -20.66
CA VAL A 85 -2.24 -5.25 -21.28
C VAL A 85 -2.55 -5.54 -22.75
N ASP A 86 -1.53 -5.66 -23.59
CA ASP A 86 -1.70 -5.90 -25.03
C ASP A 86 -2.05 -7.37 -25.35
N LYS A 87 -1.46 -8.28 -24.56
CA LYS A 87 -1.66 -9.73 -24.64
C LYS A 87 -1.45 -10.34 -23.26
N PRO A 88 -2.05 -11.51 -22.96
CA PRO A 88 -1.80 -12.22 -21.70
C PRO A 88 -0.30 -12.38 -21.41
N ASP A 89 0.11 -12.10 -20.17
CA ASP A 89 1.48 -12.36 -19.73
C ASP A 89 1.69 -13.85 -19.40
N THR A 90 2.93 -14.21 -19.09
CA THR A 90 3.33 -15.57 -18.75
C THR A 90 3.90 -15.63 -17.33
N ALA A 91 3.71 -16.77 -16.66
CA ALA A 91 4.27 -17.02 -15.33
C ALA A 91 5.78 -16.78 -15.25
N SER A 92 6.53 -17.14 -16.30
CA SER A 92 7.97 -16.94 -16.36
C SER A 92 8.37 -15.48 -16.46
N ASN A 93 7.66 -14.69 -17.29
CA ASN A 93 7.93 -13.26 -17.41
C ASN A 93 7.58 -12.52 -16.12
N LEU A 94 6.38 -12.76 -15.58
CA LEU A 94 5.93 -12.18 -14.32
C LEU A 94 6.96 -12.43 -13.19
N ARG A 95 7.39 -13.68 -13.02
CA ARG A 95 8.39 -14.03 -11.99
C ARG A 95 9.70 -13.28 -12.20
N ARG A 96 10.24 -13.27 -13.43
CA ARG A 96 11.50 -12.59 -13.73
C ARG A 96 11.39 -11.11 -13.40
N THR A 97 10.35 -10.42 -13.89
CA THR A 97 10.14 -8.99 -13.65
C THR A 97 10.06 -8.67 -12.15
N LEU A 98 9.31 -9.47 -11.38
CA LEU A 98 9.18 -9.28 -9.94
C LEU A 98 10.52 -9.49 -9.20
N VAL A 99 11.26 -10.54 -9.53
CA VAL A 99 12.56 -10.83 -8.91
C VAL A 99 13.58 -9.75 -9.24
N ASP A 100 13.72 -9.41 -10.52
CA ASP A 100 14.70 -8.42 -10.98
C ASP A 100 14.43 -7.06 -10.33
N PHE A 101 13.17 -6.61 -10.31
CA PHE A 101 12.82 -5.32 -9.73
C PHE A 101 12.92 -5.30 -8.20
N ARG A 102 12.46 -6.37 -7.52
CA ARG A 102 12.62 -6.52 -6.06
C ARG A 102 14.09 -6.41 -5.66
N ASP A 103 14.96 -7.12 -6.38
CA ASP A 103 16.38 -7.17 -6.06
C ASP A 103 17.05 -5.82 -6.32
N VAL A 104 16.70 -5.13 -7.41
CA VAL A 104 17.16 -3.74 -7.68
C VAL A 104 16.71 -2.76 -6.58
N LEU A 105 15.44 -2.79 -6.18
CA LEU A 105 14.94 -1.93 -5.09
C LEU A 105 15.69 -2.18 -3.78
N ALA A 106 15.98 -3.44 -3.46
CA ALA A 106 16.67 -3.79 -2.22
C ALA A 106 18.19 -3.51 -2.27
N SER A 107 18.87 -3.81 -3.38
CA SER A 107 20.32 -3.72 -3.49
C SER A 107 20.79 -2.30 -3.75
N GLU A 108 20.18 -1.62 -4.73
CA GLU A 108 20.62 -0.30 -5.20
C GLU A 108 20.00 0.82 -4.36
N HIS A 109 18.71 0.70 -4.04
CA HIS A 109 17.94 1.78 -3.40
C HIS A 109 17.77 1.61 -1.88
N LYS A 110 18.11 0.43 -1.34
CA LYS A 110 17.87 0.04 0.06
C LYS A 110 16.40 0.14 0.48
N CYS A 111 15.48 0.12 -0.49
CA CYS A 111 14.05 0.07 -0.28
C CYS A 111 13.62 -1.34 0.14
N LEU A 112 12.30 -1.54 0.34
CA LEU A 112 11.68 -2.80 0.79
C LEU A 112 12.07 -3.19 2.22
N SER A 113 11.64 -4.39 2.62
CA SER A 113 11.77 -4.90 3.98
C SER A 113 12.35 -6.30 4.04
N ARG A 114 12.76 -6.74 5.23
CA ARG A 114 13.12 -8.13 5.51
C ARG A 114 12.46 -8.60 6.78
N ARG A 115 12.23 -9.91 6.88
CA ARG A 115 11.90 -10.56 8.14
C ARG A 115 13.18 -10.96 8.87
N ASP A 116 13.18 -10.89 10.20
CA ASP A 116 14.31 -11.37 11.00
C ASP A 116 14.65 -12.82 10.64
N GLY A 117 15.93 -13.07 10.31
CA GLY A 117 16.42 -14.39 9.88
C GLY A 117 16.11 -14.78 8.43
N ASN A 118 15.52 -13.88 7.63
CA ASN A 118 15.30 -14.05 6.20
C ASN A 118 16.02 -12.95 5.40
N ASP A 119 17.00 -13.35 4.59
CA ASP A 119 17.76 -12.42 3.76
C ASP A 119 17.01 -11.99 2.49
N THR A 120 15.97 -12.74 2.08
CA THR A 120 15.15 -12.41 0.92
C THR A 120 14.34 -11.13 1.19
N PRO A 121 14.51 -10.07 0.37
CA PRO A 121 13.68 -8.88 0.46
C PRO A 121 12.20 -9.24 0.28
N MET A 122 11.34 -8.59 1.06
CA MET A 122 9.90 -8.75 1.02
C MET A 122 9.22 -7.43 0.67
N TYR A 123 8.13 -7.52 -0.08
CA TYR A 123 7.44 -6.35 -0.64
C TYR A 123 5.92 -6.47 -0.55
N GLY A 124 5.24 -5.33 -0.54
CA GLY A 124 3.81 -5.22 -0.78
C GLY A 124 3.56 -5.07 -2.27
N PHE A 125 2.44 -5.60 -2.76
CA PHE A 125 2.09 -5.56 -4.17
C PHE A 125 0.79 -4.80 -4.45
N ILE A 126 0.77 -4.04 -5.54
CA ILE A 126 -0.44 -3.59 -6.21
C ILE A 126 -0.38 -4.04 -7.68
N HIS A 127 -1.46 -4.64 -8.14
CA HIS A 127 -1.62 -4.97 -9.54
C HIS A 127 -2.09 -3.72 -10.32
N GLY A 128 -1.28 -3.24 -11.26
CA GLY A 128 -1.53 -1.94 -11.92
C GLY A 128 -2.82 -1.88 -12.73
N ASN A 129 -3.19 -2.97 -13.38
CA ASN A 129 -4.47 -3.07 -14.07
C ASN A 129 -5.63 -3.60 -13.21
N SER A 130 -5.46 -3.70 -11.89
CA SER A 130 -6.45 -4.23 -10.95
C SER A 130 -6.89 -5.69 -11.19
N ALA A 131 -6.24 -6.44 -12.07
CA ALA A 131 -6.67 -7.77 -12.52
C ALA A 131 -5.93 -8.92 -11.81
N LEU A 132 -5.66 -8.73 -10.51
CA LEU A 132 -4.90 -9.66 -9.67
C LEU A 132 -5.33 -11.11 -9.88
N ALA A 133 -4.35 -12.00 -10.03
CA ALA A 133 -4.53 -13.43 -10.22
C ALA A 133 -5.48 -13.75 -11.38
N ASN A 134 -5.29 -13.02 -12.48
CA ASN A 134 -6.06 -13.12 -13.71
C ASN A 134 -7.58 -13.00 -13.49
N SER A 135 -7.98 -12.10 -12.59
CA SER A 135 -9.38 -11.92 -12.19
C SER A 135 -10.29 -11.33 -13.26
N ASP A 136 -9.73 -10.72 -14.31
CA ASP A 136 -10.47 -10.26 -15.48
C ASP A 136 -10.41 -11.24 -16.67
N GLY A 137 -10.24 -12.53 -16.39
CA GLY A 137 -10.49 -13.60 -17.37
C GLY A 137 -9.56 -13.59 -18.59
N GLY A 138 -8.29 -13.28 -18.38
CA GLY A 138 -7.26 -13.24 -19.43
C GLY A 138 -6.87 -11.84 -19.88
N ARG A 139 -7.70 -10.83 -19.59
CA ARG A 139 -7.34 -9.43 -19.83
C ARG A 139 -6.48 -8.90 -18.69
N PHE A 140 -5.53 -8.04 -19.05
CA PHE A 140 -4.78 -7.23 -18.09
C PHE A 140 -3.95 -8.00 -17.04
N CYS A 141 -3.71 -9.29 -17.27
CA CYS A 141 -2.84 -10.15 -16.45
C CYS A 141 -2.45 -11.39 -17.26
N GLY A 142 -3.32 -12.41 -17.35
CA GLY A 142 -3.07 -13.64 -18.10
C GLY A 142 -2.42 -14.78 -17.30
N VAL A 143 -2.07 -14.57 -16.02
CA VAL A 143 -1.34 -15.55 -15.21
C VAL A 143 -2.19 -16.04 -14.03
N ASP A 144 -2.79 -17.23 -14.17
CA ASP A 144 -3.62 -17.83 -13.11
C ASP A 144 -2.84 -18.09 -11.82
N SER A 145 -1.54 -18.39 -11.92
CA SER A 145 -0.64 -18.67 -10.79
C SER A 145 0.05 -17.43 -10.21
N GLU A 146 -0.41 -16.21 -10.53
CA GLU A 146 0.22 -14.97 -10.06
C GLU A 146 0.34 -14.91 -8.54
N MET A 147 -0.66 -15.36 -7.77
CA MET A 147 -0.57 -15.35 -6.29
C MET A 147 0.52 -16.28 -5.77
N GLN A 148 0.72 -17.44 -6.41
CA GLN A 148 1.81 -18.34 -6.08
C GLN A 148 3.16 -17.67 -6.37
N ILE A 149 3.29 -17.02 -7.53
CA ILE A 149 4.51 -16.33 -7.92
C ILE A 149 4.81 -15.21 -6.92
N LEU A 150 3.82 -14.37 -6.60
CA LEU A 150 3.94 -13.32 -5.59
C LEU A 150 4.43 -13.86 -4.25
N ALA A 151 3.85 -14.96 -3.75
CA ALA A 151 4.29 -15.59 -2.50
C ALA A 151 5.76 -16.05 -2.57
N GLU A 152 6.13 -16.75 -3.64
CA GLU A 152 7.48 -17.29 -3.82
C GLU A 152 8.55 -16.22 -4.08
N THR A 153 8.16 -15.06 -4.61
CA THR A 153 9.06 -13.92 -4.81
C THR A 153 9.14 -12.99 -3.59
N GLY A 154 8.39 -13.26 -2.52
CA GLY A 154 8.50 -12.52 -1.25
C GLY A 154 7.42 -11.46 -1.01
N CYS A 155 6.29 -11.52 -1.73
CA CYS A 155 5.15 -10.66 -1.45
C CYS A 155 4.54 -11.00 -0.09
N TYR A 156 4.48 -10.03 0.83
CA TYR A 156 3.85 -10.23 2.14
C TYR A 156 2.35 -9.92 2.13
N ALA A 157 1.91 -8.98 1.29
CA ALA A 157 0.51 -8.62 1.16
C ALA A 157 0.21 -7.96 -0.19
N ASP A 158 -0.98 -8.24 -0.70
CA ASP A 158 -1.57 -7.52 -1.82
C ASP A 158 -2.48 -6.40 -1.33
N PHE A 159 -2.42 -5.26 -2.02
CA PHE A 159 -3.18 -4.06 -1.76
C PHE A 159 -4.02 -3.62 -2.98
N THR A 160 -4.35 -4.53 -3.90
CA THR A 160 -5.06 -4.20 -5.14
C THR A 160 -6.53 -3.83 -4.92
N LEU A 161 -7.23 -4.42 -3.95
CA LEU A 161 -8.68 -4.25 -3.77
C LEU A 161 -9.08 -3.11 -2.82
N PRO A 162 -10.15 -2.34 -3.03
CA PRO A 162 -11.16 -2.53 -4.07
C PRO A 162 -10.66 -2.09 -5.44
N SER A 163 -11.20 -2.73 -6.47
CA SER A 163 -11.05 -2.35 -7.88
C SER A 163 -12.38 -1.95 -8.52
N SER A 164 -13.44 -1.74 -7.72
CA SER A 164 -14.73 -1.23 -8.19
C SER A 164 -14.53 0.02 -9.06
N PRO A 165 -15.25 0.16 -10.18
CA PRO A 165 -16.32 -0.70 -10.68
C PRO A 165 -15.85 -1.81 -11.63
N ASN A 166 -14.56 -2.11 -11.68
CA ASN A 166 -13.99 -3.05 -12.66
C ASN A 166 -14.52 -4.48 -12.43
N GLN A 167 -14.56 -5.27 -13.52
CA GLN A 167 -14.95 -6.68 -13.48
C GLN A 167 -14.07 -7.51 -12.54
N SER A 168 -12.82 -7.07 -12.30
CA SER A 168 -11.88 -7.70 -11.37
C SER A 168 -12.21 -7.48 -9.90
N GLN A 169 -13.25 -6.71 -9.54
CA GLN A 169 -13.65 -6.54 -8.15
C GLN A 169 -14.15 -7.85 -7.56
N MET A 170 -13.59 -8.24 -6.40
CA MET A 170 -13.99 -9.46 -5.70
C MET A 170 -15.21 -9.28 -4.80
N PRO A 171 -16.00 -10.34 -4.56
CA PRO A 171 -17.12 -10.30 -3.61
C PRO A 171 -16.68 -10.05 -2.15
N LYS A 172 -15.45 -10.43 -1.80
CA LYS A 172 -14.88 -10.20 -0.48
C LYS A 172 -14.40 -8.74 -0.39
N ILE A 173 -15.07 -7.96 0.46
CA ILE A 173 -14.82 -6.53 0.66
C ILE A 173 -14.67 -6.25 2.15
N ASN A 174 -14.07 -5.11 2.49
CA ASN A 174 -13.94 -4.61 3.86
C ASN A 174 -13.34 -5.63 4.84
N ALA A 175 -12.26 -6.30 4.42
CA ALA A 175 -11.61 -7.34 5.18
C ALA A 175 -10.10 -7.38 4.95
N ILE A 176 -9.37 -7.86 5.96
CA ILE A 176 -8.02 -8.38 5.78
C ILE A 176 -8.14 -9.89 5.84
N TYR A 177 -7.71 -10.60 4.80
CA TYR A 177 -8.05 -12.02 4.66
C TYR A 177 -6.99 -12.80 3.86
N GLN A 178 -7.07 -14.13 3.92
CA GLN A 178 -6.18 -15.04 3.18
C GLN A 178 -6.88 -15.58 1.93
N CYS A 179 -6.14 -16.06 0.94
CA CYS A 179 -6.74 -16.77 -0.19
C CYS A 179 -7.52 -18.02 0.28
N GLY A 180 -8.73 -18.20 -0.25
CA GLY A 180 -9.60 -19.35 0.05
C GLY A 180 -9.40 -20.56 -0.87
N ALA A 181 -8.62 -20.41 -1.95
CA ALA A 181 -8.28 -21.48 -2.88
C ALA A 181 -6.76 -21.57 -3.09
N PRO A 182 -6.24 -22.66 -3.70
CA PRO A 182 -4.81 -22.82 -3.95
C PRO A 182 -4.22 -21.67 -4.78
N LEU A 183 -3.06 -21.15 -4.38
CA LEU A 183 -2.44 -19.96 -4.99
C LEU A 183 -2.08 -20.11 -6.49
N ARG A 184 -2.02 -21.36 -6.98
CA ARG A 184 -1.76 -21.69 -8.40
C ARG A 184 -2.98 -21.51 -9.30
N GLU A 185 -4.17 -21.34 -8.72
CA GLU A 185 -5.44 -21.22 -9.44
C GLU A 185 -5.85 -19.76 -9.60
N ARG A 186 -6.63 -19.48 -10.66
CA ARG A 186 -7.15 -18.15 -10.95
C ARG A 186 -7.99 -17.59 -9.80
N SER A 187 -7.77 -16.31 -9.48
CA SER A 187 -8.52 -15.56 -8.45
C SER A 187 -8.69 -16.32 -7.14
N PRO A 188 -7.61 -16.86 -6.54
CA PRO A 188 -7.74 -17.70 -5.36
C PRO A 188 -8.13 -16.88 -4.11
N HIS A 189 -8.06 -15.54 -4.22
CA HIS A 189 -8.54 -14.56 -3.27
C HIS A 189 -10.01 -14.16 -3.48
N ARG A 190 -10.76 -14.78 -4.41
CA ARG A 190 -12.19 -14.48 -4.60
C ARG A 190 -13.01 -14.68 -3.33
N SER A 191 -12.58 -15.60 -2.48
CA SER A 191 -13.09 -15.86 -1.13
C SER A 191 -11.90 -16.18 -0.22
N GLY A 192 -12.20 -16.39 1.07
CA GLY A 192 -11.23 -16.84 2.05
C GLY A 192 -11.58 -16.40 3.47
N PRO A 193 -10.93 -16.99 4.49
CA PRO A 193 -11.13 -16.62 5.89
C PRO A 193 -10.54 -15.23 6.15
N ASN A 194 -11.27 -14.42 6.93
CA ASN A 194 -10.70 -13.20 7.49
C ASN A 194 -9.52 -13.57 8.39
N LEU A 195 -8.55 -12.66 8.50
CA LEU A 195 -7.55 -12.77 9.55
C LEU A 195 -8.24 -12.66 10.92
N GLN A 196 -7.88 -13.55 11.81
CA GLN A 196 -8.33 -13.56 13.21
C GLN A 196 -7.14 -13.71 14.16
N VAL A 197 -7.34 -13.29 15.41
CA VAL A 197 -6.39 -13.54 16.50
C VAL A 197 -6.16 -15.05 16.65
N GLY A 198 -4.90 -15.47 16.71
CA GLY A 198 -4.47 -16.86 16.81
C GLY A 198 -4.24 -17.57 15.47
N ASP A 199 -4.44 -16.89 14.34
CA ASP A 199 -4.15 -17.46 13.02
C ASP A 199 -2.65 -17.67 12.76
N THR A 200 -2.35 -18.56 11.82
CA THR A 200 -1.05 -18.62 11.14
C THR A 200 -1.29 -18.38 9.65
N PRO A 201 -1.29 -17.11 9.20
CA PRO A 201 -1.73 -16.79 7.85
C PRO A 201 -0.74 -17.23 6.78
N THR A 202 -1.27 -17.69 5.65
CA THR A 202 -0.50 -17.93 4.42
C THR A 202 -0.34 -16.61 3.67
N LEU A 203 0.89 -16.29 3.28
CA LEU A 203 1.21 -15.09 2.52
C LEU A 203 1.08 -15.33 1.00
N PRO A 204 0.81 -14.28 0.21
CA PRO A 204 0.45 -12.93 0.67
C PRO A 204 -0.99 -12.88 1.21
N ILE A 205 -1.21 -12.05 2.24
CA ILE A 205 -2.57 -11.71 2.67
C ILE A 205 -3.17 -10.65 1.74
N ILE A 206 -4.49 -10.54 1.71
CA ILE A 206 -5.20 -9.52 0.94
C ILE A 206 -5.65 -8.41 1.89
N PHE A 207 -5.26 -7.18 1.56
CA PHE A 207 -5.56 -6.00 2.36
C PHE A 207 -6.49 -5.07 1.59
N THR A 208 -7.79 -5.12 1.90
CA THR A 208 -8.77 -4.30 1.18
C THR A 208 -8.86 -2.87 1.72
N GLY A 209 -9.23 -1.94 0.85
CA GLY A 209 -9.77 -0.63 1.24
C GLY A 209 -11.27 -0.67 1.54
N PRO A 210 -11.84 0.46 2.00
CA PRO A 210 -13.26 0.58 2.23
C PRO A 210 -14.01 0.52 0.89
N LEU A 211 -15.07 -0.28 0.83
CA LEU A 211 -16.06 -0.27 -0.23
C LEU A 211 -17.44 -0.27 0.43
N VAL A 212 -18.05 0.90 0.53
CA VAL A 212 -19.27 1.15 1.28
C VAL A 212 -20.26 2.00 0.48
N PHE A 213 -21.49 2.11 0.96
CA PHE A 213 -22.46 3.01 0.37
C PHE A 213 -22.47 4.37 1.09
N ASP A 214 -22.30 5.44 0.33
CA ASP A 214 -22.63 6.79 0.75
C ASP A 214 -24.10 7.09 0.46
N TRP A 215 -24.90 7.17 1.52
CA TRP A 215 -26.33 7.43 1.45
C TRP A 215 -26.70 8.90 1.46
N ARG A 216 -25.76 9.86 1.45
CA ARG A 216 -26.07 11.29 1.65
C ARG A 216 -26.76 11.97 0.47
N ARG A 217 -26.52 11.52 -0.75
CA ARG A 217 -27.18 12.09 -1.93
C ARG A 217 -28.69 11.94 -1.81
N ARG A 218 -29.41 13.02 -2.11
CA ARG A 218 -30.88 13.03 -2.21
C ARG A 218 -31.30 13.35 -3.64
N LEU A 219 -32.24 12.59 -4.20
CA LEU A 219 -32.91 12.89 -5.45
C LEU A 219 -34.41 12.96 -5.17
N HIS A 220 -35.04 14.12 -5.42
CA HIS A 220 -36.44 14.39 -5.05
C HIS A 220 -36.75 14.08 -3.57
N GLY A 221 -35.80 14.32 -2.67
CA GLY A 221 -35.93 14.06 -1.23
C GLY A 221 -35.66 12.61 -0.80
N LEU A 222 -35.46 11.67 -1.72
CA LEU A 222 -35.17 10.26 -1.41
C LEU A 222 -33.66 9.97 -1.42
N PRO A 223 -33.13 9.15 -0.50
CA PRO A 223 -31.73 8.76 -0.49
C PRO A 223 -31.38 7.92 -1.72
N VAL A 224 -30.31 8.29 -2.42
CA VAL A 224 -29.77 7.54 -3.56
C VAL A 224 -28.33 7.17 -3.24
N PRO A 225 -28.01 5.90 -3.01
CA PRO A 225 -26.67 5.49 -2.61
C PRO A 225 -25.66 5.76 -3.73
N ARG A 226 -24.45 6.12 -3.35
CA ARG A 226 -23.26 6.06 -4.19
C ARG A 226 -22.27 5.08 -3.61
N VAL A 227 -21.45 4.48 -4.45
CA VAL A 227 -20.30 3.71 -3.98
C VAL A 227 -19.23 4.67 -3.52
N GLU A 228 -18.69 4.43 -2.33
CA GLU A 228 -17.47 5.03 -1.79
C GLU A 228 -16.42 3.93 -1.69
N ASP A 229 -15.34 4.07 -2.43
CA ASP A 229 -14.27 3.08 -2.62
C ASP A 229 -12.92 3.52 -2.03
N GLY A 230 -12.86 4.68 -1.39
CA GLY A 230 -11.62 5.22 -0.82
C GLY A 230 -10.69 5.87 -1.83
N ALA A 231 -11.15 6.20 -3.04
CA ALA A 231 -10.37 6.95 -4.03
C ALA A 231 -10.07 8.39 -3.57
N LEU A 232 -8.83 8.84 -3.75
CA LEU A 232 -8.44 10.23 -3.55
C LEU A 232 -8.15 10.85 -4.92
N ALA A 233 -9.17 11.47 -5.49
CA ALA A 233 -9.11 12.11 -6.81
C ALA A 233 -9.88 13.44 -6.78
N GLY A 234 -9.54 14.37 -7.67
CA GLY A 234 -9.99 15.76 -7.63
C GLY A 234 -11.51 15.93 -7.72
N ASN A 235 -12.20 14.96 -8.34
CA ASN A 235 -13.65 14.90 -8.44
C ASN A 235 -14.35 14.29 -7.20
N TYR A 236 -13.61 13.81 -6.20
CA TYR A 236 -14.11 13.30 -4.93
C TYR A 236 -13.69 14.21 -3.77
N PRO A 237 -14.57 15.13 -3.31
CA PRO A 237 -14.23 16.06 -2.23
C PRO A 237 -13.75 15.35 -0.96
N LEU A 238 -12.67 15.83 -0.36
CA LEU A 238 -12.19 15.36 0.94
C LEU A 238 -13.06 15.96 2.05
N THR A 239 -13.82 15.12 2.76
CA THR A 239 -14.80 15.57 3.76
C THR A 239 -14.81 14.63 4.96
N ILE A 240 -15.14 15.15 6.14
CA ILE A 240 -15.25 14.35 7.37
C ILE A 240 -16.23 13.20 7.20
N GLU A 241 -17.32 13.36 6.47
CA GLU A 241 -18.27 12.27 6.26
C GLU A 241 -17.69 11.13 5.42
N ARG A 242 -16.79 11.41 4.46
CA ARG A 242 -16.07 10.34 3.76
C ARG A 242 -15.17 9.59 4.74
N PHE A 243 -14.46 10.31 5.60
CA PHE A 243 -13.69 9.70 6.69
C PHE A 243 -14.55 8.80 7.58
N LEU A 244 -15.75 9.26 7.99
CA LEU A 244 -16.68 8.46 8.78
C LEU A 244 -17.19 7.23 8.02
N ASN A 245 -17.44 7.33 6.72
CA ASN A 245 -17.78 6.17 5.88
C ASN A 245 -16.63 5.16 5.81
N TRP A 246 -15.38 5.63 5.67
CA TRP A 246 -14.20 4.77 5.65
C TRP A 246 -13.97 4.08 6.98
N GLN A 247 -14.13 4.80 8.10
CA GLN A 247 -14.08 4.25 9.45
C GLN A 247 -15.18 3.18 9.63
N GLY A 248 -16.40 3.47 9.16
CA GLY A 248 -17.54 2.57 9.23
C GLY A 248 -17.43 1.31 8.36
N ALA A 249 -16.36 1.18 7.55
CA ALA A 249 -16.05 -0.10 6.91
C ALA A 249 -15.51 -1.14 7.91
N GLU A 250 -15.09 -0.72 9.11
CA GLU A 250 -14.71 -1.57 10.26
C GLU A 250 -13.69 -2.68 9.92
N ILE A 251 -12.81 -2.40 8.96
CA ILE A 251 -11.78 -3.34 8.50
C ILE A 251 -10.77 -3.55 9.63
N SER A 252 -10.75 -4.75 10.21
CA SER A 252 -9.93 -5.10 11.37
C SER A 252 -9.56 -6.58 11.35
N VAL A 253 -8.63 -6.98 12.23
CA VAL A 253 -8.37 -8.40 12.51
C VAL A 253 -9.46 -8.90 13.46
N GLN A 254 -10.12 -10.01 13.13
CA GLN A 254 -11.20 -10.55 13.95
C GLN A 254 -10.70 -10.95 15.33
N GLY A 255 -11.43 -10.54 16.37
CA GLY A 255 -10.99 -10.66 17.76
C GLY A 255 -10.19 -9.45 18.27
N GLN A 256 -9.90 -8.48 17.40
CA GLN A 256 -9.25 -7.21 17.74
C GLN A 256 -9.87 -6.01 16.99
N PRO A 257 -11.15 -5.69 17.25
CA PRO A 257 -11.89 -4.66 16.50
C PRO A 257 -11.42 -3.22 16.80
N GLU A 258 -10.62 -3.00 17.85
CA GLU A 258 -10.15 -1.67 18.23
C GLU A 258 -9.10 -1.09 17.27
N TRP A 259 -8.46 -1.93 16.45
CA TRP A 259 -7.51 -1.50 15.41
C TRP A 259 -8.19 -1.56 14.05
N VAL A 260 -8.73 -0.41 13.63
CA VAL A 260 -9.40 -0.25 12.33
C VAL A 260 -8.41 0.28 11.29
N PHE A 261 -8.35 -0.40 10.15
CA PHE A 261 -7.46 -0.07 9.05
C PHE A 261 -8.22 0.62 7.92
N VAL A 262 -7.81 1.85 7.59
CA VAL A 262 -8.38 2.62 6.48
C VAL A 262 -7.36 2.69 5.35
N LYS A 263 -7.46 1.78 4.38
CA LYS A 263 -6.61 1.78 3.19
C LYS A 263 -7.27 2.55 2.04
N LEU A 264 -6.80 3.77 1.81
CA LEU A 264 -7.18 4.61 0.67
C LEU A 264 -6.17 4.48 -0.47
N TYR A 265 -6.58 4.82 -1.69
CA TYR A 265 -5.73 4.76 -2.89
C TYR A 265 -5.79 6.04 -3.71
N CYS A 266 -4.76 6.26 -4.53
CA CYS A 266 -4.68 7.41 -5.42
C CYS A 266 -3.75 7.18 -6.61
N HIS A 267 -3.87 8.04 -7.62
CA HIS A 267 -2.88 8.24 -8.68
C HIS A 267 -2.24 9.61 -8.49
N GLY A 268 -1.08 9.67 -7.85
CA GLY A 268 -0.49 10.93 -7.37
C GLY A 268 -0.03 11.92 -8.45
N PHE A 269 -0.08 11.52 -9.72
CA PHE A 269 0.49 12.29 -10.83
C PHE A 269 -0.54 12.83 -11.81
N PHE A 270 -1.81 12.45 -11.72
CA PHE A 270 -2.83 13.10 -12.53
C PHE A 270 -2.97 14.57 -12.14
N PRO A 271 -2.94 15.52 -13.09
CA PRO A 271 -2.90 16.95 -12.79
C PRO A 271 -4.03 17.42 -11.85
N SER A 272 -5.24 16.86 -12.00
CA SER A 272 -6.38 17.19 -11.14
C SER A 272 -6.29 16.63 -9.71
N ASP A 273 -5.44 15.64 -9.49
CA ASP A 273 -5.48 14.80 -8.29
C ASP A 273 -4.33 15.07 -7.32
N GLN A 274 -3.21 15.63 -7.79
CA GLN A 274 -2.01 15.79 -6.97
C GLN A 274 -2.26 16.61 -5.69
N ASP A 275 -3.07 17.67 -5.77
CA ASP A 275 -3.35 18.51 -4.60
C ASP A 275 -4.24 17.82 -3.57
N VAL A 276 -5.18 16.98 -4.00
CA VAL A 276 -6.01 16.19 -3.09
C VAL A 276 -5.33 14.91 -2.59
N THR A 277 -4.11 14.61 -3.03
CA THR A 277 -3.35 13.45 -2.56
C THR A 277 -2.20 13.83 -1.64
N ILE A 278 -1.50 14.94 -1.92
CA ILE A 278 -0.34 15.37 -1.11
C ILE A 278 -0.24 16.89 -0.92
N GLY A 279 -1.10 17.68 -1.57
CA GLY A 279 -1.07 19.14 -1.52
C GLY A 279 -1.89 19.77 -0.40
N GLU A 280 -2.25 21.04 -0.61
CA GLU A 280 -2.94 21.88 0.37
C GLU A 280 -4.36 21.38 0.74
N PRO A 281 -5.20 20.90 -0.21
CA PRO A 281 -6.45 20.23 0.14
C PRO A 281 -6.27 19.02 1.07
N MET A 282 -5.33 18.12 0.78
CA MET A 282 -5.05 16.97 1.65
C MET A 282 -4.56 17.42 3.03
N ARG A 283 -3.67 18.41 3.09
CA ARG A 283 -3.16 18.98 4.34
C ARG A 283 -4.30 19.49 5.24
N ARG A 284 -5.24 20.26 4.67
CA ARG A 284 -6.40 20.79 5.41
C ARG A 284 -7.30 19.68 5.89
N PHE A 285 -7.65 18.74 5.01
CA PHE A 285 -8.50 17.61 5.34
C PHE A 285 -7.93 16.76 6.50
N LEU A 286 -6.64 16.41 6.45
CA LEU A 286 -6.03 15.65 7.53
C LEU A 286 -6.00 16.43 8.86
N GLY A 287 -5.79 17.74 8.80
CA GLY A 287 -5.90 18.61 9.97
C GLY A 287 -7.30 18.57 10.59
N GLU A 288 -8.35 18.64 9.76
CA GLU A 288 -9.74 18.51 10.21
C GLU A 288 -10.05 17.13 10.80
N VAL A 289 -9.54 16.05 10.19
CA VAL A 289 -9.72 14.67 10.70
C VAL A 289 -9.02 14.47 12.05
N LEU A 290 -7.80 14.99 12.19
CA LEU A 290 -7.05 14.92 13.45
C LEU A 290 -7.72 15.75 14.54
N GLU A 291 -8.16 16.96 14.23
CA GLU A 291 -8.91 17.79 15.18
C GLU A 291 -10.25 17.15 15.58
N TYR A 292 -10.95 16.52 14.63
CA TYR A 292 -12.15 15.74 14.91
C TYR A 292 -11.87 14.59 15.88
N ALA A 293 -10.79 13.83 15.63
CA ALA A 293 -10.37 12.73 16.49
C ALA A 293 -10.09 13.22 17.92
N ASP A 294 -9.26 14.25 18.07
CA ASP A 294 -8.87 14.83 19.35
C ASP A 294 -10.07 15.40 20.13
N ARG A 295 -10.97 16.12 19.47
CA ARG A 295 -12.18 16.67 20.10
C ARG A 295 -13.16 15.58 20.52
N SER A 296 -13.27 14.51 19.75
CA SER A 296 -14.16 13.39 20.09
C SER A 296 -13.65 12.59 21.29
N GLY A 297 -12.33 12.44 21.42
CA GLY A 297 -11.70 11.54 22.40
C GLY A 297 -12.01 10.06 22.19
N GLN A 298 -12.66 9.69 21.07
CA GLN A 298 -13.14 8.32 20.81
C GLN A 298 -12.17 7.47 19.99
N LEU A 299 -11.28 8.12 19.23
CA LEU A 299 -10.34 7.44 18.35
C LEU A 299 -9.01 8.20 18.29
N LYS A 300 -7.97 7.47 17.90
CA LYS A 300 -6.65 8.01 17.56
C LYS A 300 -6.36 7.67 16.11
N ILE A 301 -5.78 8.63 15.39
CA ILE A 301 -5.36 8.44 14.00
C ILE A 301 -3.87 8.11 13.99
N HIS A 302 -3.52 7.08 13.23
CA HIS A 302 -2.15 6.63 13.03
C HIS A 302 -1.87 6.54 11.52
N PHE A 303 -0.82 7.21 11.03
CA PHE A 303 -0.37 7.09 9.65
C PHE A 303 0.61 5.94 9.50
N ALA A 304 0.28 5.02 8.60
CA ALA A 304 1.07 3.82 8.34
C ALA A 304 1.31 3.62 6.84
N THR A 305 2.50 3.14 6.51
CA THR A 305 2.79 2.51 5.22
C THR A 305 2.14 1.12 5.14
N SER A 306 2.12 0.50 3.96
CA SER A 306 1.64 -0.86 3.73
C SER A 306 2.38 -1.89 4.60
N ARG A 307 3.71 -1.79 4.73
CA ARG A 307 4.53 -2.65 5.59
C ARG A 307 4.18 -2.48 7.06
N GLU A 308 4.05 -1.24 7.52
CA GLU A 308 3.67 -0.95 8.91
C GLU A 308 2.25 -1.46 9.20
N ALA A 309 1.30 -1.23 8.29
CA ALA A 309 -0.07 -1.75 8.42
C ALA A 309 -0.10 -3.28 8.45
N PHE A 310 0.71 -3.95 7.62
CA PHE A 310 0.90 -5.40 7.68
C PHE A 310 1.45 -5.84 9.03
N ASN A 311 2.51 -5.20 9.52
CA ASN A 311 3.10 -5.54 10.82
C ASN A 311 2.12 -5.37 11.98
N ILE A 312 1.33 -4.29 11.98
CA ILE A 312 0.28 -4.05 12.97
C ILE A 312 -0.81 -5.13 12.88
N ALA A 313 -1.23 -5.51 11.67
CA ALA A 313 -2.19 -6.60 11.48
C ALA A 313 -1.62 -7.95 11.96
N MET A 314 -0.35 -8.25 11.71
CA MET A 314 0.29 -9.47 12.20
C MET A 314 0.48 -9.46 13.72
N ALA A 315 0.76 -8.30 14.32
CA ALA A 315 0.77 -8.16 15.76
C ALA A 315 -0.62 -8.42 16.36
N ALA A 316 -1.68 -7.95 15.71
CA ALA A 316 -3.05 -8.27 16.13
C ALA A 316 -3.35 -9.77 16.02
N VAL A 317 -2.95 -10.41 14.91
CA VAL A 317 -3.06 -11.87 14.76
C VAL A 317 -2.36 -12.60 15.91
N ASP A 318 -1.20 -12.13 16.36
CA ASP A 318 -0.48 -12.69 17.52
C ASP A 318 -1.08 -12.29 18.89
N GLY A 319 -2.25 -11.62 18.92
CA GLY A 319 -2.95 -11.21 20.13
C GLY A 319 -2.31 -10.06 20.89
N ARG A 320 -1.45 -9.26 20.22
CA ARG A 320 -0.82 -8.08 20.81
C ARG A 320 -1.85 -6.99 21.02
N LYS A 321 -1.76 -6.28 22.15
CA LYS A 321 -2.72 -5.23 22.56
C LYS A 321 -2.02 -3.89 22.74
N GLY A 322 -2.84 -2.87 22.98
CA GLY A 322 -2.38 -1.53 23.33
C GLY A 322 -2.19 -0.64 22.11
N ASP A 323 -1.14 0.18 22.16
CA ASP A 323 -0.84 1.13 21.10
C ASP A 323 -0.30 0.41 19.86
N PRO A 324 -0.98 0.52 18.69
CA PRO A 324 -0.55 -0.16 17.46
C PRO A 324 0.84 0.32 16.99
N THR A 325 1.28 1.51 17.36
CA THR A 325 2.56 2.07 16.86
C THR A 325 3.79 1.32 17.33
N LEU A 326 3.70 0.63 18.47
CA LEU A 326 4.75 -0.23 19.00
C LEU A 326 5.08 -1.40 18.06
N TYR A 327 4.21 -1.67 17.08
CA TYR A 327 4.30 -2.81 16.18
C TYR A 327 4.60 -2.41 14.73
N ARG A 328 5.02 -1.18 14.45
CA ARG A 328 5.38 -0.75 13.08
C ARG A 328 6.50 -1.57 12.44
N ASP A 329 7.41 -2.12 13.26
CA ASP A 329 8.55 -2.95 12.84
C ASP A 329 8.47 -4.39 13.40
N TYR A 330 7.25 -4.92 13.59
CA TYR A 330 7.02 -6.17 14.31
C TYR A 330 7.64 -7.41 13.66
N GLN A 331 7.25 -7.75 12.43
CA GLN A 331 7.82 -8.89 11.69
C GLN A 331 8.78 -8.45 10.58
N LEU A 332 8.41 -7.39 9.86
CA LEU A 332 9.17 -6.84 8.74
C LEU A 332 9.87 -5.54 9.14
N ARG A 333 11.18 -5.46 8.94
CA ARG A 333 11.97 -4.25 9.14
C ARG A 333 12.43 -3.67 7.82
N SER A 334 12.38 -2.34 7.71
CA SER A 334 12.88 -1.63 6.52
C SER A 334 14.37 -1.95 6.31
N ILE A 335 14.76 -2.29 5.07
CA ILE A 335 16.16 -2.53 4.71
C ILE A 335 17.00 -1.26 4.95
N MET A 336 16.42 -0.10 4.68
CA MET A 336 17.05 1.22 4.85
C MET A 336 17.44 1.51 6.30
N GLN A 337 16.61 1.08 7.25
CA GLN A 337 16.83 1.31 8.68
C GLN A 337 17.59 0.15 9.35
N SER A 338 17.56 -1.03 8.73
CA SER A 338 18.29 -2.21 9.19
C SER A 338 19.76 -2.12 8.78
N GLN A 339 20.54 -1.26 9.46
CA GLN A 339 22.00 -1.41 9.37
C GLN A 339 22.42 -2.77 9.91
N PRO A 340 23.40 -3.46 9.29
CA PRO A 340 23.97 -4.65 9.90
C PRO A 340 24.54 -4.26 11.26
N SER A 341 24.07 -4.94 12.31
CA SER A 341 24.64 -4.82 13.63
C SER A 341 26.16 -5.06 13.52
N ARG A 342 26.96 -4.04 13.88
CA ARG A 342 28.43 -4.14 14.06
C ARG A 342 28.77 -5.03 15.27
N VAL A 343 28.26 -6.26 15.31
CA VAL A 343 28.52 -7.23 16.39
C VAL A 343 29.26 -8.48 15.89
N SER A 344 29.69 -8.50 14.61
CA SER A 344 30.49 -9.61 14.05
C SER A 344 31.93 -9.25 13.67
N GLN A 345 32.44 -8.06 14.02
CA GLN A 345 33.86 -7.71 13.82
C GLN A 345 34.74 -7.76 15.08
N MET A 346 34.19 -8.10 16.26
CA MET A 346 34.98 -8.25 17.50
C MET A 346 35.35 -9.69 17.87
N LYS A 347 35.17 -10.67 16.97
CA LYS A 347 35.61 -12.06 17.21
C LYS A 347 36.84 -12.53 16.41
N VAL A 348 37.51 -11.64 15.68
CA VAL A 348 38.67 -12.03 14.84
C VAL A 348 40.02 -11.46 15.33
N TYR A 349 40.07 -10.68 16.42
CA TYR A 349 41.34 -10.09 16.89
C TYR A 349 41.72 -10.36 18.37
N SER A 350 41.19 -11.41 19.00
CA SER A 350 41.67 -11.83 20.34
C SER A 350 42.31 -13.22 20.36
N SER A 351 43.00 -13.62 19.30
CA SER A 351 43.86 -14.81 19.33
C SER A 351 45.12 -14.60 18.48
N SER A 352 45.97 -13.66 18.91
CA SER A 352 47.39 -13.71 18.56
C SER A 352 48.22 -12.85 19.52
N ARG A 353 49.00 -13.57 20.34
CA ARG A 353 50.12 -13.18 21.20
C ARG A 353 49.82 -13.03 22.69
#